data_AF-A0A535X563-F1
#
_entry.id   AF-A0A535X563-F1
#
_cell.length_a   1.000
_cell.length_b   1.000
_cell.length_c   1.000
_cell.angle_alpha   90.00
_cell.angle_beta   90.00
_cell.angle_gamma   90.00
#
_symmetry.space_group_name_H-M   'P 1'
#
loop_
_entity.id
_entity.type
_entity.pdbx_description
1 polymer ?
#
loop_
_entity_poly.entity_id
_entity_poly.type
_entity_poly.pdbx_seq_one_letter_code
_entity_poly.pdbx_strand_id
1 'polypeptide(L)'
;MTAVEAFRFLNDYVGDLVAGTRSLELFETFPLFSNVSDSMRVVLRRMCLSHLVVTLSKWGEVYDRYRDVFPDDVLQPCRDLRKELDRRGVRNFRNTVVGHIWDKKLRRPLTVSEVESRLGLVIGNDLASFRTWINNPAGNEFPYTVVAVCERIRDRIGEQHGLGSADLLA
;
A
#
# COMPACT_ATOMS: atom_id res chain seq x y z
N MET A 1 16.91 -14.36 -12.62
CA MET A 1 16.75 -12.89 -12.47
C MET A 1 15.56 -12.52 -11.58
N THR A 2 14.48 -13.30 -11.57
CA THR A 2 13.22 -12.97 -10.89
C THR A 2 13.27 -12.89 -9.35
N ALA A 3 14.10 -13.70 -8.67
CA ALA A 3 14.15 -13.72 -7.20
C ALA A 3 14.82 -12.48 -6.60
N VAL A 4 15.95 -12.03 -7.18
CA VAL A 4 16.64 -10.80 -6.75
C VAL A 4 15.77 -9.57 -6.99
N GLU A 5 15.10 -9.50 -8.14
CA GLU A 5 14.16 -8.42 -8.45
C GLU A 5 12.99 -8.38 -7.46
N ALA A 6 12.39 -9.53 -7.15
CA ALA A 6 11.32 -9.63 -6.16
C ALA A 6 11.80 -9.19 -4.77
N PHE A 7 12.99 -9.63 -4.37
CA PHE A 7 13.61 -9.27 -3.08
C PHE A 7 13.81 -7.76 -2.94
N ARG A 8 14.41 -7.12 -3.96
CA ARG A 8 14.61 -5.66 -3.99
C ARG A 8 13.29 -4.90 -4.01
N PHE A 9 12.37 -5.32 -4.89
CA PHE A 9 11.08 -4.65 -5.01
C PHE A 9 10.31 -4.70 -3.68
N LEU A 10 10.26 -5.86 -3.01
CA LEU A 10 9.55 -5.98 -1.73
C LEU A 10 10.16 -5.09 -0.66
N ASN A 11 11.48 -4.87 -0.68
CA ASN A 11 12.15 -3.95 0.22
C ASN A 11 11.71 -2.49 -0.03
N ASP A 12 11.74 -2.03 -1.28
CA ASP A 12 11.30 -0.68 -1.64
C ASP A 12 9.80 -0.50 -1.35
N TYR A 13 9.01 -1.53 -1.62
CA TYR A 13 7.58 -1.57 -1.36
C TYR A 13 7.25 -1.40 0.13
N VAL A 14 7.98 -2.08 1.01
CA VAL A 14 7.88 -1.89 2.47
C VAL A 14 8.23 -0.44 2.82
N GLY A 15 9.32 0.10 2.26
CA GLY A 15 9.71 1.49 2.43
C GLY A 15 8.59 2.47 2.06
N ASP A 16 7.96 2.29 0.89
CA ASP A 16 6.86 3.12 0.41
C ASP A 16 5.63 3.07 1.33
N LEU A 17 5.29 1.88 1.87
CA LEU A 17 4.16 1.69 2.79
C LEU A 17 4.44 2.32 4.15
N VAL A 18 5.64 2.13 4.69
CA VAL A 18 6.07 2.71 5.97
C VAL A 18 6.12 4.23 5.86
N ALA A 19 6.76 4.77 4.81
CA ALA A 19 6.82 6.21 4.58
C ALA A 19 5.42 6.81 4.45
N GLY A 20 4.54 6.22 3.63
CA GLY A 20 3.18 6.72 3.45
C GLY A 20 2.35 6.75 4.73
N THR A 21 2.42 5.68 5.54
CA THR A 21 1.68 5.59 6.81
C THR A 21 2.23 6.55 7.87
N ARG A 22 3.56 6.70 7.95
CA ARG A 22 4.22 7.62 8.89
C ARG A 22 4.05 9.08 8.50
N SER A 23 4.13 9.44 7.22
CA SER A 23 3.86 10.81 6.78
C SER A 23 2.43 11.24 7.13
N LEU A 24 1.46 10.33 6.96
CA LEU A 24 0.07 10.60 7.33
C LEU A 24 -0.07 10.86 8.84
N GLU A 25 0.55 10.01 9.67
CA GLU A 25 0.57 10.18 11.13
C GLU A 25 1.23 11.50 11.54
N LEU A 26 2.36 11.86 10.92
CA LEU A 26 3.06 13.12 11.18
C LEU A 26 2.16 14.32 10.87
N PHE A 27 1.42 14.32 9.75
CA PHE A 27 0.50 15.41 9.43
C PHE A 27 -0.66 15.54 10.43
N GLU A 28 -1.09 14.45 11.05
CA GLU A 28 -2.18 14.45 12.03
C GLU A 28 -1.73 14.83 13.44
N THR A 29 -0.47 14.54 13.81
CA THR A 29 -0.03 14.60 15.20
C THR A 29 1.07 15.63 15.46
N PHE A 30 1.83 16.03 14.44
CA PHE A 30 3.03 16.84 14.67
C PHE A 30 2.67 18.33 14.85
N PRO A 31 3.18 19.00 15.91
CA PRO A 31 2.78 20.38 16.24
C PRO A 31 2.96 21.39 15.13
N LEU A 32 3.95 21.20 14.24
CA LEU A 32 4.17 22.10 13.10
C LEU A 32 2.95 22.20 12.17
N PHE A 33 2.11 21.15 12.12
CA PHE A 33 0.91 21.12 11.30
C PHE A 33 -0.36 21.56 12.04
N SER A 34 -0.27 21.94 13.33
CA SER A 34 -1.45 22.38 14.10
C SER A 34 -2.12 23.62 13.49
N ASN A 35 -1.32 24.52 12.91
CA ASN A 35 -1.77 25.81 12.36
C ASN A 35 -2.12 25.77 10.87
N VAL A 36 -2.08 24.59 10.24
CA VAL A 36 -2.43 24.40 8.84
C VAL A 36 -3.95 24.54 8.67
N SER A 37 -4.40 25.21 7.61
CA SER A 37 -5.85 25.32 7.33
C SER A 37 -6.49 23.95 7.10
N ASP A 38 -7.78 23.82 7.41
CA ASP A 38 -8.50 22.55 7.20
C ASP A 38 -8.50 22.11 5.73
N SER A 39 -8.58 23.07 4.81
CA SER A 39 -8.45 22.82 3.36
C SER A 39 -7.11 22.16 3.02
N MET A 40 -6.02 22.59 3.64
CA MET A 40 -4.70 22.04 3.42
C MET A 40 -4.53 20.68 4.11
N ARG A 41 -5.11 20.47 5.30
CA ARG A 41 -5.16 19.14 5.94
C ARG A 41 -5.82 18.10 5.04
N VAL A 42 -6.95 18.46 4.41
CA VAL A 42 -7.66 17.59 3.46
C VAL A 42 -6.76 17.24 2.27
N VAL A 43 -6.05 18.22 1.70
CA VAL A 43 -5.14 18.00 0.57
C VAL A 43 -3.94 17.11 0.95
N LEU A 44 -3.31 17.35 2.10
CA LEU A 44 -2.19 16.54 2.61
C LEU A 44 -2.62 15.10 2.88
N ARG A 45 -3.77 14.91 3.53
CA ARG A 45 -4.36 13.58 3.75
C ARG A 45 -4.61 12.86 2.43
N ARG A 46 -5.20 13.55 1.45
CA ARG A 46 -5.46 12.98 0.12
C ARG A 46 -4.17 12.62 -0.60
N MET A 47 -3.10 13.42 -0.46
CA MET A 47 -1.78 13.14 -1.02
C MET A 47 -1.20 11.83 -0.45
N CYS A 48 -1.13 11.69 0.88
CA CYS A 48 -0.64 10.48 1.53
C CYS A 48 -1.49 9.25 1.19
N LEU A 49 -2.82 9.39 1.21
CA LEU A 49 -3.72 8.29 0.87
C LEU A 49 -3.58 7.89 -0.60
N SER A 50 -3.41 8.84 -1.52
CA SER A 50 -3.18 8.53 -2.93
C SER A 50 -1.87 7.78 -3.13
N HIS A 51 -0.79 8.18 -2.45
CA HIS A 51 0.47 7.44 -2.42
C HIS A 51 0.27 6.00 -1.93
N LEU A 52 -0.36 5.84 -0.76
CA LEU A 52 -0.65 4.51 -0.19
C LEU A 52 -1.50 3.65 -1.14
N VAL A 53 -2.53 4.21 -1.77
CA VAL A 53 -3.39 3.47 -2.71
C VAL A 53 -2.63 3.08 -3.98
N VAL A 54 -1.78 3.96 -4.51
CA VAL A 54 -0.91 3.65 -5.65
C VAL A 54 0.03 2.52 -5.27
N THR A 55 0.73 2.62 -4.14
CA THR A 55 1.61 1.57 -3.63
C THR A 55 0.85 0.27 -3.48
N LEU A 56 -0.23 0.22 -2.71
CA LEU A 56 -1.07 -0.97 -2.54
C LEU A 56 -1.55 -1.57 -3.87
N SER A 57 -1.82 -0.75 -4.89
CA SER A 57 -2.22 -1.26 -6.21
C SER A 57 -1.12 -2.04 -6.93
N LYS A 58 0.17 -1.74 -6.65
CA LYS A 58 1.32 -2.46 -7.22
C LYS A 58 1.39 -3.89 -6.70
N TRP A 59 0.82 -4.21 -5.53
CA TRP A 59 0.80 -5.59 -5.00
C TRP A 59 0.25 -6.60 -6.00
N GLY A 60 -0.82 -6.26 -6.71
CA GLY A 60 -1.40 -7.15 -7.71
C GLY A 60 -0.41 -7.50 -8.81
N GLU A 61 0.40 -6.53 -9.24
CA GLU A 61 1.42 -6.71 -10.28
C GLU A 61 2.60 -7.56 -9.77
N VAL A 62 3.00 -7.33 -8.52
CA VAL A 62 4.04 -8.13 -7.84
C VAL A 62 3.62 -9.57 -7.70
N TYR A 63 2.42 -9.81 -7.17
CA TYR A 63 1.88 -11.14 -6.98
C TYR A 63 1.74 -11.86 -8.32
N ASP A 64 1.21 -11.19 -9.36
CA ASP A 64 1.05 -11.81 -10.68
C ASP A 64 2.40 -12.16 -11.34
N ARG A 65 3.44 -11.35 -11.12
CA ARG A 65 4.75 -11.53 -11.77
C ARG A 65 5.72 -12.43 -10.99
N TYR A 66 5.67 -12.42 -9.67
CA TYR A 66 6.70 -13.04 -8.82
C TYR A 66 6.17 -14.16 -7.92
N ARG A 67 4.87 -14.50 -7.91
CA ARG A 67 4.35 -15.59 -7.06
C ARG A 67 5.07 -16.93 -7.22
N ASP A 68 5.67 -17.19 -8.38
CA ASP A 68 6.37 -18.45 -8.65
C ASP A 68 7.73 -18.53 -7.95
N VAL A 69 8.27 -17.40 -7.46
CA VAL A 69 9.47 -17.37 -6.58
C VAL A 69 9.10 -17.22 -5.11
N PHE A 70 7.81 -17.14 -4.77
CA PHE A 70 7.39 -17.02 -3.38
C PHE A 70 7.43 -18.39 -2.70
N PRO A 71 7.98 -18.48 -1.48
CA PRO A 71 7.97 -19.72 -0.71
C PRO A 71 6.55 -20.20 -0.40
N ASP A 72 6.34 -21.52 -0.40
CA ASP A 72 5.00 -22.11 -0.23
C ASP A 72 4.33 -21.71 1.09
N ASP A 73 5.12 -21.55 2.17
CA ASP A 73 4.65 -21.19 3.50
C ASP A 73 4.05 -19.77 3.59
N VAL A 74 4.30 -18.91 2.60
CA VAL A 74 3.78 -17.54 2.55
C VAL A 74 2.71 -17.32 1.49
N LEU A 75 2.46 -18.29 0.60
CA LEU A 75 1.57 -18.12 -0.55
C LEU A 75 0.11 -17.82 -0.16
N GLN A 76 -0.39 -18.41 0.93
CA GLN A 76 -1.77 -18.22 1.34
C GLN A 76 -2.03 -16.78 1.82
N PRO A 77 -1.24 -16.22 2.76
CA PRO A 77 -1.30 -14.79 3.11
C PRO A 77 -1.16 -13.83 1.92
N CYS A 78 -0.33 -14.17 0.93
CA CYS A 78 -0.20 -13.36 -0.29
C CYS A 78 -1.52 -13.30 -1.10
N ARG A 79 -2.18 -14.46 -1.23
CA ARG A 79 -3.48 -14.58 -1.92
C ARG A 79 -4.56 -13.80 -1.16
N ASP A 80 -4.56 -13.87 0.16
CA ASP A 80 -5.55 -13.20 0.98
C ASP A 80 -5.37 -11.68 0.96
N LEU A 81 -4.12 -11.18 0.99
CA LEU A 81 -3.83 -9.77 0.77
C LEU A 81 -4.34 -9.30 -0.60
N ARG A 82 -4.10 -10.07 -1.67
CA ARG A 82 -4.63 -9.73 -3.00
C ARG A 82 -6.16 -9.63 -3.01
N LYS A 83 -6.85 -10.64 -2.46
CA LYS A 83 -8.31 -10.65 -2.37
C LYS A 83 -8.84 -9.44 -1.60
N GLU A 84 -8.18 -9.09 -0.50
CA GLU A 84 -8.56 -7.95 0.32
C GLU A 84 -8.40 -6.62 -0.43
N LEU A 85 -7.33 -6.45 -1.21
CA LEU A 85 -7.12 -5.26 -2.05
C LEU A 85 -8.15 -5.15 -3.18
N ASP A 86 -8.53 -6.29 -3.78
CA ASP A 86 -9.59 -6.34 -4.79
C ASP A 86 -10.95 -6.00 -4.16
N ARG A 87 -11.26 -6.57 -2.98
CA ARG A 87 -12.48 -6.27 -2.21
C ARG A 87 -12.60 -4.79 -1.86
N ARG A 88 -11.49 -4.15 -1.47
CA ARG A 88 -11.41 -2.70 -1.18
C ARG A 88 -11.47 -1.83 -2.43
N GLY A 89 -11.34 -2.41 -3.62
CA GLY A 89 -11.38 -1.66 -4.88
C GLY A 89 -10.13 -0.80 -5.14
N VAL A 90 -8.98 -1.15 -4.55
CA VAL A 90 -7.72 -0.37 -4.64
C VAL A 90 -7.31 -0.11 -6.09
N ARG A 91 -7.32 -1.14 -6.93
CA ARG A 91 -6.99 -1.03 -8.36
C ARG A 91 -7.95 -0.09 -9.10
N ASN A 92 -9.25 -0.19 -8.82
CA ASN A 92 -10.25 0.66 -9.44
C ASN A 92 -10.08 2.12 -9.02
N PHE A 93 -9.80 2.37 -7.73
CA PHE A 93 -9.49 3.72 -7.24
C PHE A 93 -8.28 4.30 -7.95
N ARG A 94 -7.15 3.57 -7.99
CA ARG A 94 -5.94 4.02 -8.69
C ARG A 94 -6.23 4.38 -10.15
N ASN A 95 -6.98 3.56 -10.87
CA ASN A 95 -7.27 3.82 -12.28
C ASN A 95 -8.21 5.00 -12.49
N THR A 96 -9.26 5.14 -11.68
CA THR A 96 -10.35 6.09 -11.95
C THR A 96 -10.20 7.43 -11.25
N VAL A 97 -9.41 7.49 -10.18
CA VAL A 97 -9.21 8.72 -9.39
C VAL A 97 -7.80 9.26 -9.55
N VAL A 98 -6.79 8.40 -9.53
CA VAL A 98 -5.38 8.83 -9.60
C VAL A 98 -4.89 8.93 -11.04
N GLY A 99 -5.16 7.91 -11.86
CA GLY A 99 -4.61 7.80 -13.21
C GLY A 99 -5.38 8.52 -14.31
N HIS A 100 -6.67 8.79 -14.11
CA HIS A 100 -7.55 9.36 -15.15
C HIS A 100 -8.49 10.41 -14.57
N ILE A 101 -8.64 11.52 -15.29
CA ILE A 101 -9.64 12.55 -14.97
C ILE A 101 -11.06 12.15 -15.40
N TRP A 102 -11.18 11.29 -16.42
CA TRP A 102 -12.46 10.93 -17.03
C TRP A 102 -12.90 9.52 -16.63
N ASP A 103 -14.04 9.40 -15.95
CA ASP A 103 -14.61 8.10 -15.63
C ASP A 103 -15.35 7.54 -16.86
N LYS A 104 -14.90 6.38 -17.34
CA LYS A 104 -15.46 5.75 -18.54
C LYS A 104 -16.91 5.29 -18.35
N LYS A 105 -17.32 4.92 -17.13
CA LYS A 105 -18.67 4.43 -16.84
C LYS A 105 -19.65 5.59 -16.76
N LEU A 106 -19.27 6.66 -16.08
CA LEU A 106 -20.11 7.86 -15.92
C LEU A 106 -20.03 8.83 -17.10
N ARG A 107 -19.03 8.66 -17.98
CA ARG A 107 -18.75 9.52 -19.14
C ARG A 107 -18.63 10.99 -18.75
N ARG A 108 -17.96 11.25 -17.62
CA ARG A 108 -17.61 12.57 -17.10
C ARG A 108 -16.52 12.46 -16.04
N PRO A 109 -15.91 13.57 -15.60
CA PRO A 109 -15.09 13.58 -14.39
C PRO A 109 -15.91 13.22 -13.15
N LEU A 110 -15.21 12.66 -12.15
CA LEU A 110 -15.79 12.39 -10.85
C LEU A 110 -15.98 13.69 -10.07
N THR A 111 -17.08 13.78 -9.31
CA THR A 111 -17.26 14.83 -8.32
C THR A 111 -16.38 14.55 -7.09
N VAL A 112 -16.17 15.56 -6.25
CA VAL A 112 -15.46 15.40 -4.97
C VAL A 112 -16.15 14.34 -4.10
N SER A 113 -17.47 14.35 -3.99
CA SER A 113 -18.21 13.38 -3.18
C SER A 113 -18.06 11.93 -3.68
N GLU A 114 -17.98 11.74 -5.01
CA GLU A 114 -17.74 10.41 -5.59
C GLU A 114 -16.32 9.91 -5.32
N VAL A 115 -15.33 10.80 -5.38
CA VAL A 115 -13.95 10.48 -5.00
C VAL A 115 -13.86 10.09 -3.53
N GLU A 116 -14.46 10.89 -2.63
CA GLU A 116 -14.47 10.60 -1.19
C GLU A 116 -15.20 9.28 -0.88
N SER A 117 -16.32 9.01 -1.55
CA SER A 117 -17.05 7.74 -1.37
C SER A 117 -16.20 6.53 -1.79
N ARG A 118 -15.49 6.63 -2.93
CA ARG A 118 -14.58 5.57 -3.39
C ARG A 118 -13.37 5.42 -2.47
N LEU A 119 -12.84 6.52 -1.93
CA LEU A 119 -11.75 6.49 -0.95
C LEU A 119 -12.20 5.84 0.36
N GLY A 120 -13.41 6.17 0.82
CA GLY A 120 -14.07 5.57 1.97
C GLY A 120 -14.15 4.05 1.88
N LEU A 121 -14.50 3.52 0.70
CA LEU A 121 -14.48 2.07 0.45
C LEU A 121 -13.08 1.46 0.59
N VAL A 122 -12.05 2.13 0.07
CA VAL A 122 -10.66 1.64 0.17
C VAL A 122 -10.19 1.59 1.62
N ILE A 123 -10.45 2.66 2.38
CA ILE A 123 -10.01 2.76 3.78
C ILE A 123 -10.99 2.10 4.77
N GLY A 124 -12.13 1.59 4.30
CA GLY A 124 -13.18 1.02 5.16
C GLY A 124 -13.87 2.04 6.06
N ASN A 125 -13.85 3.33 5.69
CA ASN A 125 -14.30 4.48 6.48
C ASN A 125 -13.62 4.64 7.86
N ASP A 126 -12.51 3.94 8.10
CA ASP A 126 -11.72 4.03 9.32
C ASP A 126 -10.24 4.18 8.95
N LEU A 127 -9.79 5.44 8.96
CA LEU A 127 -8.41 5.77 8.61
C LEU A 127 -7.39 5.15 9.56
N ALA A 128 -7.70 5.13 10.87
CA ALA A 128 -6.77 4.63 11.88
C ALA A 128 -6.58 3.12 11.71
N SER A 129 -7.69 2.37 11.59
CA SER A 129 -7.62 0.93 11.32
C SER A 129 -6.96 0.64 9.98
N PHE A 130 -7.23 1.42 8.93
CA PHE A 130 -6.56 1.26 7.63
C PHE A 130 -5.04 1.47 7.73
N ARG A 131 -4.60 2.51 8.44
CA ARG A 131 -3.19 2.81 8.66
C ARG A 131 -2.51 1.67 9.42
N THR A 132 -3.12 1.21 10.53
CA THR A 132 -2.60 0.10 11.34
C THR A 132 -2.56 -1.22 10.58
N TRP A 133 -3.58 -1.49 9.73
CA TRP A 133 -3.59 -2.66 8.85
C TRP A 133 -2.45 -2.64 7.82
N ILE A 134 -2.05 -1.46 7.33
CA ILE A 134 -0.88 -1.35 6.46
C ILE A 134 0.40 -1.55 7.26
N ASN A 135 0.58 -0.74 8.31
CA ASN A 135 1.79 -0.66 9.11
C ASN A 135 1.41 -0.30 10.56
N ASN A 136 1.54 -1.26 11.46
CA ASN A 136 1.20 -1.07 12.87
C ASN A 136 2.42 -0.56 13.65
N PRO A 137 2.38 0.66 14.20
CA PRO A 137 3.49 1.21 14.98
C PRO A 137 3.76 0.44 16.28
N ALA A 138 2.79 -0.29 16.82
CA ALA A 138 2.95 -1.11 18.02
C ALA A 138 3.61 -2.47 17.73
N GLY A 139 3.74 -2.85 16.45
CA GLY A 139 4.32 -4.12 16.04
C GLY A 139 3.57 -4.71 14.84
N ASN A 140 4.32 -5.03 13.79
CA ASN A 140 3.82 -5.71 12.61
C ASN A 140 3.84 -7.23 12.85
N GLU A 141 2.67 -7.83 13.03
CA GLU A 141 2.52 -9.28 13.18
C GLU A 141 2.09 -9.92 11.86
N PHE A 142 2.80 -10.97 11.45
CA PHE A 142 2.41 -11.76 10.28
C PHE A 142 1.24 -12.69 10.62
N PRO A 143 0.17 -12.78 9.81
CA PRO A 143 -0.03 -12.15 8.49
C PRO A 143 -0.93 -10.89 8.52
N TYR A 144 -1.09 -10.25 9.68
CA TYR A 144 -2.15 -9.27 9.92
C TYR A 144 -1.88 -7.87 9.36
N THR A 145 -0.62 -7.52 9.08
CA THR A 145 -0.28 -6.25 8.41
C THR A 145 0.33 -6.45 7.03
N VAL A 146 0.09 -5.48 6.14
CA VAL A 146 0.64 -5.50 4.77
C VAL A 146 2.17 -5.50 4.82
N VAL A 147 2.76 -4.68 5.69
CA VAL A 147 4.21 -4.65 5.90
C VAL A 147 4.73 -6.02 6.37
N ALA A 148 4.11 -6.65 7.37
CA ALA A 148 4.55 -7.96 7.86
C ALA A 148 4.52 -9.04 6.77
N VAL A 149 3.49 -9.03 5.93
CA VAL A 149 3.38 -9.96 4.79
C VAL A 149 4.53 -9.73 3.81
N CYS A 150 4.83 -8.48 3.45
CA CYS A 150 5.88 -8.17 2.49
C CYS A 150 7.28 -8.47 3.03
N GLU A 151 7.54 -8.12 4.30
CA GLU A 151 8.80 -8.44 4.98
C GLU A 151 9.01 -9.95 5.05
N ARG A 152 7.99 -10.71 5.48
CA ARG A 152 8.10 -12.16 5.55
C ARG A 152 8.43 -12.78 4.19
N ILE A 153 7.80 -12.33 3.11
CA ILE A 153 8.09 -12.88 1.78
C ILE A 153 9.51 -12.52 1.35
N ARG A 154 9.92 -11.25 1.52
CA ARG A 154 11.27 -10.78 1.20
C ARG A 154 12.31 -11.63 1.93
N ASP A 155 12.16 -11.78 3.23
CA ASP A 155 13.13 -12.48 4.06
C ASP A 155 13.21 -13.96 3.68
N ARG A 156 12.07 -14.60 3.41
CA ARG A 156 12.03 -16.01 2.98
C ARG A 156 12.59 -16.22 1.57
N ILE A 157 12.39 -15.28 0.64
CA ILE A 157 13.09 -15.28 -0.66
C ILE A 157 14.60 -15.16 -0.44
N GLY A 158 15.03 -14.25 0.44
CA GLY A 158 16.43 -14.05 0.77
C GLY A 158 17.08 -15.31 1.32
N GLU A 159 16.43 -15.97 2.27
CA GLU A 159 16.86 -17.26 2.84
C GLU A 159 16.96 -18.36 1.78
N GLN A 160 15.93 -18.51 0.94
CA GLN A 160 15.88 -19.55 -0.11
C GLN A 160 16.96 -19.37 -1.18
N HIS A 161 17.35 -18.12 -1.47
CA HIS A 161 18.25 -17.78 -2.57
C HIS A 161 19.62 -17.27 -2.12
N GLY A 162 19.90 -17.23 -0.81
CA GLY A 162 21.15 -16.73 -0.25
C GLY A 162 21.38 -15.24 -0.49
N LEU A 163 20.31 -14.43 -0.53
CA LEU A 163 20.38 -12.98 -0.72
C LEU A 163 20.48 -12.27 0.62
N GLY A 164 21.26 -11.19 0.67
CA GLY A 164 21.46 -10.38 1.86
C GLY A 164 21.39 -8.87 1.60
N SER A 165 21.82 -8.07 2.57
CA SER A 165 21.73 -6.61 2.49
C SER A 165 22.51 -6.00 1.32
N ALA A 166 23.60 -6.64 0.87
CA ALA A 166 24.35 -6.19 -0.30
C ALA A 166 23.51 -6.25 -1.59
N ASP A 167 22.58 -7.20 -1.68
CA ASP A 167 21.71 -7.38 -2.84
C ASP A 167 20.57 -6.36 -2.89
N LEU A 168 20.28 -5.65 -1.78
CA LEU A 168 19.25 -4.61 -1.74
C LEU A 168 19.69 -3.29 -2.36
N LEU A 169 20.99 -3.04 -2.48
CA LEU A 169 21.57 -1.75 -2.87
C LEU A 169 22.21 -1.73 -4.26
N ALA A 170 22.37 -2.90 -4.88
CA ALA A 170 22.88 -3.08 -6.24
C ALA A 170 21.74 -3.10 -7.27
#